data_AF-A0A520WX33-F1
#
_entry.id   AF-A0A520WX33-F1
#
_cell.length_a   1.000
_cell.length_b   1.000
_cell.length_c   1.000
_cell.angle_alpha   90.00
_cell.angle_beta   90.00
_cell.angle_gamma   90.00
#
_symmetry.space_group_name_H-M   'P 1'
#
loop_
_entity.id
_entity.type
_entity.pdbx_description
1 polymer ?
#
loop_
_entity_poly.entity_id
_entity_poly.type
_entity_poly.pdbx_seq_one_letter_code
_entity_poly.pdbx_strand_id
1 'polypeptide(L)'
;MLATPSVALADVKAGVDAWSAGDYASAVREWREPAAKGDPDALFNMAQAYRLGRGVEQNAKQAEVFYAKAAAKGHLKAADNLGLLMFQGGRREEAMPYVTAAADRGDPRAQYLLGIAHFNGDLVEKDWVRAYALMTLANTASLPQAGPAIRQMDDYISLEQRQKAQPLAATIKAEADARRASQFAAADLGAGAPAPAIVEAPSRPATPVRSAARMPPPPAARIPQPIPETTVGPSIAAAQAAISEATRVTGTQSPADAGASFAARTITPEVATTPVRPKPSPATQPSPAPASSASAPVVAVEPAVRAAGPWKVQLGAFSVPANAETLWSLLAQRSELAGASKLLVPAGRLTKLQAGGFASRKAAQDACNALKQGGQDCLVTR
;
A
#
# COMPACT_ATOMS: atom_id res chain seq x y z
N MET A 1 21.28 45.15 20.01
CA MET A 1 20.91 43.74 19.73
C MET A 1 19.66 43.76 18.88
N LEU A 2 19.81 43.68 17.56
CA LEU A 2 18.69 43.51 16.63
C LEU A 2 18.48 42.00 16.46
N ALA A 3 17.41 41.47 17.03
CA ALA A 3 16.99 40.10 16.79
C ALA A 3 16.44 40.03 15.36
N THR A 4 17.19 39.39 14.46
CA THR A 4 16.67 38.96 13.17
C THR A 4 15.61 37.89 13.43
N PRO A 5 14.38 38.01 12.87
CA PRO A 5 13.43 36.92 12.95
C PRO A 5 14.03 35.72 12.22
N SER A 6 14.06 34.57 12.90
CA SER A 6 14.31 33.27 12.26
C SER A 6 13.44 33.20 11.01
N VAL A 7 14.07 32.97 9.86
CA VAL A 7 13.39 32.65 8.61
C VAL A 7 12.72 31.29 8.82
N ALA A 8 11.53 31.31 9.39
CA ALA A 8 10.69 30.13 9.51
C ALA A 8 10.41 29.64 8.09
N LEU A 9 10.74 28.38 7.85
CA LEU A 9 10.35 27.60 6.69
C LEU A 9 8.94 28.04 6.25
N ALA A 10 8.82 28.61 5.05
CA ALA A 10 7.52 28.85 4.45
C ALA A 10 6.83 27.48 4.38
N ASP A 11 5.89 27.25 5.28
CA ASP A 11 5.48 25.91 5.67
C ASP A 11 4.78 25.22 4.49
N VAL A 12 5.41 24.16 3.98
CA VAL A 12 4.88 23.28 2.91
C VAL A 12 3.47 22.79 3.26
N LYS A 13 3.13 22.79 4.56
CA LYS A 13 1.81 22.51 5.13
C LYS A 13 0.65 23.24 4.45
N ALA A 14 0.79 24.52 4.09
CA ALA A 14 -0.34 25.25 3.49
C ALA A 14 -0.77 24.59 2.16
N GLY A 15 0.20 24.20 1.33
CA GLY A 15 -0.08 23.48 0.09
C GLY A 15 -0.56 22.05 0.33
N VAL A 16 -0.06 21.40 1.38
CA VAL A 16 -0.51 20.09 1.83
C VAL A 16 -1.99 20.09 2.28
N ASP A 17 -2.39 21.09 3.04
CA ASP A 17 -3.76 21.26 3.51
C ASP A 17 -4.69 21.54 2.32
N ALA A 18 -4.27 22.42 1.39
CA ALA A 18 -5.00 22.68 0.14
C ALA A 18 -5.16 21.41 -0.72
N TRP A 19 -4.11 20.59 -0.85
CA TRP A 19 -4.15 19.33 -1.57
C TRP A 19 -5.15 18.34 -0.94
N SER A 20 -5.16 18.27 0.39
CA SER A 20 -6.09 17.43 1.15
C SER A 20 -7.54 17.84 0.95
N ALA A 21 -7.79 19.15 0.82
CA ALA A 21 -9.10 19.71 0.50
C ALA A 21 -9.51 19.55 -0.97
N GLY A 22 -8.63 19.03 -1.82
CA GLY A 22 -8.85 18.91 -3.27
C GLY A 22 -8.60 20.21 -4.05
N ASP A 23 -8.14 21.27 -3.41
CA ASP A 23 -7.71 22.51 -4.07
C ASP A 23 -6.26 22.38 -4.56
N TYR A 24 -6.10 21.61 -5.63
CA TYR A 24 -4.78 21.31 -6.19
C TYR A 24 -4.10 22.53 -6.80
N ALA A 25 -4.87 23.50 -7.31
CA ALA A 25 -4.31 24.72 -7.88
C ALA A 25 -3.67 25.60 -6.79
N SER A 26 -4.33 25.74 -5.64
CA SER A 26 -3.74 26.41 -4.49
C SER A 26 -2.56 25.62 -3.93
N ALA A 27 -2.67 24.30 -3.82
CA ALA A 27 -1.56 23.46 -3.36
C ALA A 27 -0.26 23.71 -4.15
N VAL A 28 -0.36 23.66 -5.48
CA VAL A 28 0.76 23.96 -6.39
C VAL A 28 1.28 25.38 -6.19
N ARG A 29 0.40 26.37 -6.01
CA ARG A 29 0.81 27.77 -5.81
C ARG A 29 1.62 27.92 -4.52
N GLU A 30 1.15 27.34 -3.41
CA GLU A 30 1.85 27.40 -2.12
C GLU A 30 3.21 26.67 -2.16
N TRP A 31 3.32 25.57 -2.91
CA TRP A 31 4.58 24.82 -3.02
C TRP A 31 5.62 25.45 -3.97
N ARG A 32 5.25 26.37 -4.87
CA ARG A 32 6.19 26.94 -5.84
C ARG A 32 7.39 27.61 -5.19
N GLU A 33 7.15 28.43 -4.17
CA GLU A 33 8.18 29.26 -3.55
C GLU A 33 9.16 28.43 -2.71
N PRO A 34 8.71 27.53 -1.82
CA PRO A 34 9.61 26.61 -1.12
C PRO A 34 10.35 25.66 -2.07
N ALA A 35 9.69 25.16 -3.13
CA ALA A 35 10.34 24.32 -4.12
C ALA A 35 11.43 25.08 -4.90
N ALA A 36 11.22 26.36 -5.21
CA ALA A 36 12.23 27.21 -5.83
C ALA A 36 13.45 27.46 -4.92
N LYS A 37 13.23 27.51 -3.60
CA LYS A 37 14.29 27.55 -2.58
C LYS A 37 14.96 26.19 -2.34
N GLY A 38 14.47 25.13 -2.96
CA GLY A 38 15.04 23.79 -2.86
C GLY A 38 14.57 22.99 -1.65
N ASP A 39 13.43 23.34 -1.06
CA ASP A 39 12.79 22.55 -0.01
C ASP A 39 12.45 21.13 -0.55
N PRO A 40 12.95 20.06 0.07
CA PRO A 40 12.81 18.70 -0.43
C PRO A 40 11.35 18.21 -0.47
N ASP A 41 10.52 18.62 0.49
CA ASP A 41 9.12 18.20 0.59
C ASP A 41 8.27 18.93 -0.47
N ALA A 42 8.50 20.22 -0.67
CA ALA A 42 7.85 20.98 -1.73
C ALA A 42 8.26 20.51 -3.12
N LEU A 43 9.55 20.19 -3.34
CA LEU A 43 10.02 19.57 -4.58
C LEU A 43 9.32 18.23 -4.82
N PHE A 44 9.21 17.37 -3.81
CA PHE A 44 8.46 16.11 -3.91
C PHE A 44 6.98 16.33 -4.23
N ASN A 45 6.33 17.28 -3.58
CA ASN A 45 4.92 17.58 -3.81
C ASN A 45 4.66 18.15 -5.21
N MET A 46 5.55 19.01 -5.71
CA MET A 46 5.53 19.48 -7.10
C MET A 46 5.71 18.32 -8.09
N ALA A 47 6.59 17.36 -7.81
CA ALA A 47 6.75 16.17 -8.64
C ALA A 47 5.45 15.36 -8.73
N GLN A 48 4.78 15.16 -7.59
CA GLN A 48 3.50 14.46 -7.52
C GLN A 48 2.39 15.19 -8.30
N ALA A 49 2.34 16.53 -8.21
CA ALA A 49 1.39 17.35 -8.96
C ALA A 49 1.54 17.15 -10.48
N TYR A 50 2.77 17.23 -11.00
CA TYR A 50 3.06 16.98 -12.41
C TYR A 50 2.81 15.53 -12.82
N ARG A 51 3.15 14.55 -11.96
CA ARG A 51 2.94 13.13 -12.28
C ARG A 51 1.46 12.80 -12.42
N LEU A 52 0.62 13.40 -11.57
CA LEU A 52 -0.81 13.14 -11.49
C LEU A 52 -1.67 14.09 -12.33
N GLY A 53 -1.10 15.18 -12.86
CA GLY A 53 -1.86 16.22 -13.56
C GLY A 53 -2.84 16.97 -12.65
N ARG A 54 -2.46 17.19 -11.39
CA ARG A 54 -3.33 17.84 -10.37
C ARG A 54 -2.82 19.24 -10.08
N GLY A 55 -3.63 20.25 -10.39
CA GLY A 55 -3.25 21.67 -10.24
C GLY A 55 -2.24 22.18 -11.28
N VAL A 56 -1.69 21.28 -12.10
CA VAL A 56 -0.84 21.52 -13.27
C VAL A 56 -1.16 20.47 -14.34
N GLU A 57 -0.78 20.74 -15.58
CA GLU A 57 -0.86 19.74 -16.66
C GLU A 57 0.05 18.54 -16.35
N GLN A 58 -0.43 17.33 -16.66
CA GLN A 58 0.33 16.12 -16.43
C GLN A 58 1.61 16.11 -17.27
N ASN A 59 2.77 15.93 -16.63
CA ASN A 59 4.05 15.90 -17.32
C ASN A 59 5.06 15.00 -16.58
N ALA A 60 5.25 13.80 -17.09
CA ALA A 60 6.15 12.81 -16.50
C ALA A 60 7.62 13.28 -16.47
N LYS A 61 8.08 14.03 -17.48
CA LYS A 61 9.45 14.54 -17.53
C LYS A 61 9.69 15.61 -16.46
N GLN A 62 8.73 16.52 -16.24
CA GLN A 62 8.80 17.49 -15.16
C GLN A 62 8.75 16.81 -13.80
N ALA A 63 7.86 15.83 -13.61
CA ALA A 63 7.81 15.04 -12.38
C ALA A 63 9.16 14.40 -12.07
N GLU A 64 9.81 13.79 -13.07
CA GLU A 64 11.15 13.20 -12.93
C GLU A 64 12.18 14.22 -12.45
N VAL A 65 12.22 15.42 -13.05
CA VAL A 65 13.14 16.50 -12.66
C VAL A 65 12.92 16.91 -11.20
N PHE A 66 11.67 17.07 -10.77
CA PHE A 66 11.36 17.44 -9.39
C PHE A 66 11.69 16.32 -8.40
N TYR A 67 11.40 15.06 -8.73
CA TYR A 67 11.81 13.92 -7.89
C TYR A 67 13.32 13.82 -7.77
N ALA A 68 14.07 13.97 -8.87
CA ALA A 68 15.52 13.94 -8.86
C ALA A 68 16.11 15.03 -7.96
N LYS A 69 15.57 16.26 -8.03
CA LYS A 69 15.97 17.36 -7.14
C LYS A 69 15.69 17.04 -5.67
N ALA A 70 14.50 16.54 -5.35
CA ALA A 70 14.16 16.16 -3.97
C ALA A 70 15.03 14.99 -3.47
N ALA A 71 15.26 13.97 -4.30
CA ALA A 71 16.10 12.82 -3.98
C ALA A 71 17.56 13.23 -3.73
N ALA A 72 18.11 14.15 -4.53
CA ALA A 72 19.44 14.73 -4.33
C ALA A 72 19.57 15.50 -3.01
N LYS A 73 18.45 15.92 -2.41
CA LYS A 73 18.37 16.54 -1.08
C LYS A 73 18.07 15.53 0.05
N GLY A 74 18.12 14.24 -0.24
CA GLY A 74 17.90 13.17 0.74
C GLY A 74 16.44 12.77 0.93
N HIS A 75 15.49 13.28 0.12
CA HIS A 75 14.09 12.92 0.25
C HIS A 75 13.83 11.47 -0.24
N LEU A 76 13.80 10.52 0.69
CA LEU A 76 13.75 9.07 0.39
C LEU A 76 12.56 8.67 -0.48
N LYS A 77 11.35 9.17 -0.17
CA LYS A 77 10.15 8.89 -0.98
C LYS A 77 10.26 9.44 -2.40
N ALA A 78 11.07 10.49 -2.62
CA ALA A 78 11.28 11.02 -3.96
C ALA A 78 12.23 10.11 -4.75
N ALA A 79 13.28 9.59 -4.10
CA ALA A 79 14.16 8.58 -4.69
C ALA A 79 13.39 7.31 -5.06
N ASP A 80 12.48 6.85 -4.20
CA ASP A 80 11.60 5.69 -4.48
C ASP A 80 10.75 5.91 -5.74
N ASN A 81 10.05 7.04 -5.81
CA ASN A 81 9.18 7.34 -6.94
C ASN A 81 9.97 7.66 -8.22
N LEU A 82 11.18 8.21 -8.11
CA LEU A 82 12.09 8.39 -9.24
C LEU A 82 12.45 7.03 -9.86
N GLY A 83 12.87 6.07 -9.03
CA GLY A 83 13.18 4.71 -9.49
C GLY A 83 12.00 4.05 -10.21
N LEU A 84 10.80 4.13 -9.62
CA LEU A 84 9.59 3.59 -10.24
C LEU A 84 9.25 4.28 -11.57
N LEU A 85 9.40 5.60 -11.64
CA LEU A 85 9.14 6.38 -12.86
C LEU A 85 10.14 6.02 -13.97
N MET A 86 11.43 5.90 -13.65
CA MET A 86 12.47 5.47 -14.59
C MET A 86 12.22 4.05 -15.09
N PHE A 87 11.82 3.14 -14.20
CA PHE A 87 11.50 1.75 -14.55
C PHE A 87 10.30 1.69 -15.51
N GLN A 88 9.24 2.45 -15.24
CA GLN A 88 8.09 2.57 -16.14
C GLN A 88 8.46 3.18 -17.49
N GLY A 89 9.37 4.16 -17.50
CA GLY A 89 9.90 4.81 -18.70
C GLY A 89 10.88 3.96 -19.51
N GLY A 90 11.10 2.70 -19.15
CA GLY A 90 11.97 1.76 -19.88
C GLY A 90 13.45 1.83 -19.53
N ARG A 91 13.86 2.73 -18.62
CA ARG A 91 15.25 2.88 -18.14
C ARG A 91 15.50 1.93 -16.97
N ARG A 92 15.27 0.64 -17.18
CA ARG A 92 15.17 -0.36 -16.11
C ARG A 92 16.49 -0.59 -15.38
N GLU A 93 17.58 -0.72 -16.12
CA GLU A 93 18.92 -0.91 -15.56
C GLU A 93 19.33 0.26 -14.66
N GLU A 94 19.05 1.48 -15.12
CA GLU A 94 19.34 2.71 -14.39
C GLU A 94 18.43 2.89 -13.16
N ALA A 95 17.21 2.35 -13.22
CA ALA A 95 16.25 2.36 -12.12
C ALA A 95 16.57 1.35 -11.01
N MET A 96 17.27 0.25 -11.32
CA MET A 96 17.44 -0.86 -10.37
C MET A 96 18.07 -0.47 -9.04
N PRO A 97 19.12 0.38 -8.96
CA PRO A 97 19.65 0.83 -7.67
C PRO A 97 18.60 1.50 -6.79
N TYR A 98 17.72 2.31 -7.39
CA TYR A 98 16.61 2.96 -6.67
C TYR A 98 15.54 1.95 -6.25
N VAL A 99 15.18 1.02 -7.15
CA VAL A 99 14.20 -0.05 -6.87
C VAL A 99 14.69 -0.95 -5.75
N THR A 100 15.95 -1.39 -5.78
CA THR A 100 16.53 -2.21 -4.70
C THR A 100 16.53 -1.45 -3.38
N ALA A 101 16.99 -0.19 -3.37
CA ALA A 101 16.98 0.61 -2.15
C ALA A 101 15.57 0.84 -1.58
N ALA A 102 14.56 1.01 -2.43
CA ALA A 102 13.17 1.13 -2.04
C ALA A 102 12.61 -0.21 -1.48
N ALA A 103 12.95 -1.34 -2.11
CA ALA A 103 12.56 -2.67 -1.65
C ALA A 103 13.19 -3.00 -0.29
N ASP A 104 14.46 -2.61 -0.09
CA ASP A 104 15.17 -2.72 1.18
C ASP A 104 14.52 -1.87 2.28
N ARG A 105 13.82 -0.78 1.94
CA ARG A 105 13.00 -0.01 2.89
C ARG A 105 11.59 -0.55 3.06
N GLY A 106 11.23 -1.59 2.31
CA GLY A 106 9.92 -2.21 2.38
C GLY A 106 8.84 -1.55 1.52
N ASP A 107 9.19 -0.77 0.48
CA ASP A 107 8.18 -0.33 -0.50
C ASP A 107 7.63 -1.56 -1.25
N PRO A 108 6.32 -1.84 -1.16
CA PRO A 108 5.76 -3.08 -1.71
C PRO A 108 5.78 -3.12 -3.24
N ARG A 109 5.74 -1.95 -3.91
CA ARG A 109 5.85 -1.88 -5.38
C ARG A 109 7.28 -2.23 -5.80
N ALA A 110 8.26 -1.71 -5.08
CA ALA A 110 9.66 -2.01 -5.33
C ALA A 110 9.99 -3.49 -5.02
N GLN A 111 9.46 -4.04 -3.92
CA GLN A 111 9.57 -5.46 -3.61
C GLN A 111 8.97 -6.33 -4.71
N TYR A 112 7.81 -5.96 -5.25
CA TYR A 112 7.20 -6.65 -6.39
C TYR A 112 8.13 -6.64 -7.62
N LEU A 113 8.69 -5.48 -7.99
CA LEU A 113 9.57 -5.38 -9.16
C LEU A 113 10.88 -6.15 -8.98
N LEU A 114 11.51 -6.02 -7.82
CA LEU A 114 12.71 -6.78 -7.50
C LEU A 114 12.43 -8.30 -7.45
N GLY A 115 11.23 -8.69 -6.98
CA GLY A 115 10.78 -10.07 -7.01
C GLY A 115 10.65 -10.63 -8.43
N ILE A 116 10.04 -9.87 -9.35
CA ILE A 116 9.96 -10.25 -10.78
C ILE A 116 11.36 -10.35 -11.40
N ALA A 117 12.25 -9.39 -11.11
CA ALA A 117 13.62 -9.37 -11.61
C ALA A 117 14.41 -10.63 -11.17
N HIS A 118 14.32 -11.00 -9.89
CA HIS A 118 14.90 -12.26 -9.37
C HIS A 118 14.22 -13.51 -9.94
N PHE A 119 12.92 -13.48 -10.23
CA PHE A 119 12.22 -14.64 -10.80
C PHE A 119 12.69 -14.95 -12.22
N ASN A 120 12.82 -13.91 -13.04
CA ASN A 120 13.25 -14.01 -14.43
C ASN A 120 14.78 -14.18 -14.55
N GLY A 121 15.54 -13.59 -13.61
CA GLY A 121 16.98 -13.42 -13.75
C GLY A 121 17.35 -12.29 -14.71
N ASP A 122 16.45 -11.32 -14.91
CA ASP A 122 16.76 -10.10 -15.66
C ASP A 122 17.12 -8.97 -14.68
N LEU A 123 18.15 -8.18 -15.02
CA LEU A 123 18.69 -7.05 -14.23
C LEU A 123 19.38 -7.42 -12.91
N VAL A 124 18.99 -8.53 -12.27
CA VAL A 124 19.61 -9.10 -11.07
C VAL A 124 19.75 -10.62 -11.24
N GLU A 125 20.63 -11.25 -10.45
CA GLU A 125 20.79 -12.70 -10.47
C GLU A 125 19.49 -13.42 -10.15
N LYS A 126 19.22 -14.50 -10.88
CA LYS A 126 18.03 -15.32 -10.70
C LYS A 126 18.03 -15.99 -9.31
N ASP A 127 17.01 -15.70 -8.52
CA ASP A 127 16.85 -16.27 -7.18
C ASP A 127 15.36 -16.47 -6.88
N TRP A 128 14.86 -17.69 -7.10
CA TRP A 128 13.45 -18.02 -6.90
C TRP A 128 12.99 -17.94 -5.45
N VAL A 129 13.87 -18.22 -4.49
CA VAL A 129 13.52 -18.17 -3.07
C VAL A 129 13.33 -16.71 -2.64
N ARG A 130 14.27 -15.84 -3.00
CA ARG A 130 14.15 -14.39 -2.76
C ARG A 130 13.01 -13.77 -3.55
N ALA A 131 12.82 -14.15 -4.81
CA ALA A 131 11.70 -13.69 -5.62
C ALA A 131 10.36 -13.95 -4.94
N TYR A 132 10.15 -15.19 -4.47
CA TYR A 132 8.90 -15.58 -3.81
C TYR A 132 8.74 -14.88 -2.45
N ALA A 133 9.82 -14.69 -1.71
CA ALA A 133 9.82 -13.95 -0.44
C ALA A 133 9.40 -12.48 -0.64
N LEU A 134 10.01 -11.77 -1.60
CA LEU A 134 9.66 -10.39 -1.94
C LEU A 134 8.22 -10.26 -2.43
N MET A 135 7.78 -11.19 -3.28
CA MET A 135 6.40 -11.21 -3.78
C MET A 135 5.39 -11.45 -2.64
N THR A 136 5.74 -12.31 -1.68
CA THR A 136 4.93 -12.56 -0.49
C THR A 136 4.79 -11.28 0.34
N LEU A 137 5.88 -10.53 0.57
CA LEU A 137 5.84 -9.25 1.28
C LEU A 137 4.95 -8.23 0.57
N ALA A 138 5.11 -8.08 -0.75
CA ALA A 138 4.25 -7.22 -1.56
C ALA A 138 2.76 -7.60 -1.44
N ASN A 139 2.46 -8.91 -1.46
CA ASN A 139 1.08 -9.41 -1.29
C ASN A 139 0.54 -9.16 0.11
N THR A 140 1.34 -9.34 1.17
CA THR A 140 0.92 -9.03 2.54
C THR A 140 0.67 -7.54 2.76
N ALA A 141 1.39 -6.68 2.04
CA ALA A 141 1.14 -5.25 1.97
C ALA A 141 -0.09 -4.89 1.09
N SER A 142 -0.89 -5.89 0.70
CA SER A 142 -2.10 -5.75 -0.10
C SER A 142 -1.87 -5.14 -1.50
N LEU A 143 -0.68 -5.34 -2.08
CA LEU A 143 -0.44 -4.97 -3.47
C LEU A 143 -1.27 -5.90 -4.38
N PRO A 144 -2.29 -5.39 -5.11
CA PRO A 144 -3.28 -6.25 -5.79
C PRO A 144 -2.69 -7.23 -6.79
N GLN A 145 -1.55 -6.88 -7.39
CA GLN A 145 -0.92 -7.62 -8.47
C GLN A 145 0.00 -8.73 -7.95
N ALA A 146 0.37 -8.69 -6.68
CA ALA A 146 1.28 -9.67 -6.09
C ALA A 146 0.61 -11.06 -5.97
N GLY A 147 -0.64 -11.14 -5.52
CA GLY A 147 -1.37 -12.42 -5.39
C GLY A 147 -1.46 -13.23 -6.69
N PRO A 148 -1.90 -12.65 -7.82
CA PRO A 148 -1.84 -13.30 -9.12
C PRO A 148 -0.42 -13.72 -9.54
N ALA A 149 0.58 -12.88 -9.30
CA ALA A 149 1.97 -13.20 -9.62
C ALA A 149 2.50 -14.39 -8.81
N ILE A 150 2.17 -14.48 -7.51
CA ILE A 150 2.51 -15.65 -6.67
C ILE A 150 1.95 -16.93 -7.27
N ARG A 151 0.67 -16.94 -7.66
CA ARG A 151 0.05 -18.12 -8.26
C ARG A 151 0.74 -18.55 -9.56
N GLN A 152 1.17 -17.60 -10.38
CA GLN A 152 1.95 -17.92 -11.57
C GLN A 152 3.35 -18.46 -11.20
N MET A 153 3.98 -17.91 -10.16
CA MET A 153 5.27 -18.41 -9.68
C MET A 153 5.18 -19.83 -9.10
N ASP A 154 4.04 -20.20 -8.50
CA ASP A 154 3.79 -21.55 -7.97
C ASP A 154 3.90 -22.66 -9.03
N ASP A 155 3.68 -22.34 -10.30
CA ASP A 155 3.83 -23.28 -11.42
C ASP A 155 5.31 -23.64 -11.71
N TYR A 156 6.25 -22.79 -11.28
CA TYR A 156 7.69 -22.94 -11.57
C TYR A 156 8.53 -23.20 -10.33
N ILE A 157 8.13 -22.65 -9.18
CA ILE A 157 8.90 -22.71 -7.93
C ILE A 157 8.45 -23.90 -7.09
N SER A 158 9.39 -24.77 -6.75
CA SER A 158 9.09 -25.98 -6.00
C SER A 158 8.52 -25.66 -4.61
N LEU A 159 7.75 -26.60 -4.04
CA LEU A 159 7.22 -26.44 -2.68
C LEU A 159 8.35 -26.21 -1.65
N GLU A 160 9.48 -26.92 -1.81
CA GLU A 160 10.65 -26.77 -0.94
C GLU A 160 11.22 -25.34 -1.00
N GLN A 161 11.34 -24.76 -2.19
CA GLN A 161 11.81 -23.37 -2.36
C GLN A 161 10.81 -22.36 -1.77
N ARG A 162 9.50 -22.60 -1.94
CA ARG A 162 8.46 -21.76 -1.33
C ARG A 162 8.46 -21.82 0.19
N GLN A 163 8.74 -22.98 0.77
CA GLN A 163 8.94 -23.15 2.21
C GLN A 163 10.17 -22.38 2.70
N LYS A 164 11.29 -22.43 1.95
CA LYS A 164 12.50 -21.64 2.24
C LYS A 164 12.27 -20.13 2.14
N ALA A 165 11.35 -19.69 1.30
CA ALA A 165 11.04 -18.27 1.11
C ALA A 165 10.32 -17.64 2.32
N GLN A 166 9.56 -18.42 3.11
CA GLN A 166 8.83 -17.90 4.26
C GLN A 166 9.73 -17.28 5.35
N PRO A 167 10.75 -17.98 5.89
CA PRO A 167 11.66 -17.37 6.86
C PRO A 167 12.47 -16.23 6.24
N LEU A 168 12.83 -16.32 4.95
CA LEU A 168 13.51 -15.24 4.25
C LEU A 168 12.65 -13.97 4.16
N ALA A 169 11.35 -14.10 3.89
CA ALA A 169 10.42 -12.97 3.89
C ALA A 169 10.37 -12.29 5.26
N ALA A 170 10.34 -13.06 6.35
CA ALA A 170 10.40 -12.52 7.70
C ALA A 170 11.71 -11.75 7.97
N THR A 171 12.86 -12.30 7.53
CA THR A 171 14.16 -11.62 7.63
C THR A 171 14.19 -10.32 6.83
N ILE A 172 13.80 -10.33 5.55
CA ILE A 172 13.76 -9.14 4.69
C ILE A 172 12.85 -8.07 5.32
N LYS A 173 11.70 -8.47 5.86
CA LYS A 173 10.80 -7.53 6.55
C LYS A 173 11.46 -6.91 7.78
N ALA A 174 12.10 -7.71 8.63
CA ALA A 174 12.78 -7.21 9.82
C ALA A 174 13.91 -6.24 9.47
N GLU A 175 14.69 -6.55 8.44
CA GLU A 175 15.74 -5.67 7.90
C GLU A 175 15.15 -4.36 7.37
N ALA A 176 14.04 -4.43 6.64
CA ALA A 176 13.36 -3.24 6.13
C ALA A 176 12.81 -2.35 7.25
N ASP A 177 12.21 -2.94 8.29
CA ASP A 177 11.73 -2.22 9.47
C ASP A 177 12.90 -1.55 10.20
N ALA A 178 14.03 -2.25 10.37
CA ALA A 178 15.24 -1.70 11.00
C ALA A 178 15.85 -0.56 10.16
N ARG A 179 15.92 -0.70 8.83
CA ARG A 179 16.41 0.37 7.95
C ARG A 179 15.55 1.61 8.05
N ARG A 180 14.22 1.48 7.98
CA ARG A 180 13.31 2.62 8.16
C ARG A 180 13.51 3.28 9.52
N ALA A 181 13.59 2.50 10.60
CA ALA A 181 13.83 3.03 11.94
C ALA A 181 15.15 3.83 12.03
N SER A 182 16.24 3.31 11.46
CA SER A 182 17.53 4.01 11.44
C SER A 182 17.50 5.33 10.64
N GLN A 183 16.73 5.36 9.55
CA GLN A 183 16.60 6.55 8.71
C GLN A 183 15.73 7.62 9.35
N PHE A 184 14.70 7.24 10.10
CA PHE A 184 13.94 8.17 10.93
C PHE A 184 14.81 8.77 12.04
N ALA A 185 15.60 7.94 12.74
CA ALA A 185 16.52 8.43 13.77
C ALA A 185 17.59 9.39 13.21
N ALA A 186 18.08 9.17 11.98
CA ALA A 186 19.01 10.09 11.33
C ALA A 186 18.37 11.44 11.00
N ALA A 187 17.10 11.45 10.56
CA ALA A 187 16.36 12.67 10.29
C ALA A 187 16.14 13.51 11.56
N ASP A 188 15.83 12.88 12.69
CA ASP A 188 15.63 13.57 13.99
C ASP A 188 16.92 14.24 14.50
N LEU A 189 18.09 13.69 14.16
CA LEU A 189 19.40 14.22 14.56
C LEU A 189 19.96 15.29 13.60
N GLY A 190 19.24 15.63 12.53
CA GLY A 190 19.73 16.54 11.49
C GLY A 190 20.93 15.98 10.71
N ALA A 191 21.25 14.69 10.89
CA ALA A 191 22.26 14.00 10.12
C ALA A 191 21.62 13.63 8.78
N GLY A 192 21.87 14.46 7.76
CA GLY A 192 21.37 14.20 6.40
C GLY A 192 21.65 12.75 6.01
N ALA A 193 20.59 12.00 5.71
CA ALA A 193 20.74 10.65 5.19
C ALA A 193 21.68 10.71 3.99
N PRO A 194 22.73 9.87 3.91
CA PRO A 194 23.59 9.86 2.76
C PRO A 194 22.70 9.65 1.53
N ALA A 195 22.83 10.54 0.55
CA ALA A 195 22.16 10.37 -0.74
C ALA A 195 22.42 8.93 -1.19
N PRO A 196 21.41 8.20 -1.70
CA PRO A 196 21.68 6.90 -2.28
C PRO A 196 22.82 7.11 -3.27
N ALA A 197 23.95 6.43 -3.03
CA ALA A 197 25.11 6.59 -3.86
C ALA A 197 24.65 6.35 -5.29
N ILE A 198 24.69 7.40 -6.11
CA ILE A 198 24.63 7.25 -7.56
C ILE A 198 25.92 6.49 -7.84
N VAL A 199 25.81 5.17 -7.89
CA VAL A 199 26.92 4.32 -8.29
C VAL A 199 27.11 4.66 -9.76
N GLU A 200 28.04 5.57 -10.03
CA GLU A 200 28.54 5.80 -11.37
C GLU A 200 28.98 4.43 -11.89
N ALA A 201 28.32 3.96 -12.95
CA ALA A 201 28.58 2.66 -13.51
C ALA A 201 30.09 2.55 -13.81
N PRO A 202 30.80 1.52 -13.34
CA PRO A 202 32.22 1.40 -13.60
C PRO A 202 32.41 1.30 -15.12
N SER A 203 33.08 2.30 -15.69
CA SER A 203 33.52 2.30 -17.07
C SER A 203 34.48 1.11 -17.24
N ARG A 204 34.01 0.04 -17.88
CA ARG A 204 34.89 -1.07 -18.23
C ARG A 204 35.91 -0.56 -19.27
N PRO A 205 37.22 -0.77 -19.09
CA PRO A 205 38.19 -0.42 -20.11
C PRO A 205 37.95 -1.28 -21.35
N ALA A 206 37.89 -0.61 -22.51
CA ALA A 206 37.78 -1.27 -23.80
C ALA A 206 38.99 -2.17 -24.04
N THR A 207 38.76 -3.47 -24.20
CA THR A 207 39.76 -4.38 -24.74
C THR A 207 39.98 -4.11 -26.23
N PRO A 208 41.22 -4.13 -26.73
CA PRO A 208 41.50 -3.85 -28.13
C PRO A 208 41.03 -5.01 -29.01
N VAL A 209 40.24 -4.69 -30.04
CA VAL A 209 39.84 -5.62 -31.10
C VAL A 209 41.07 -5.94 -31.94
N ARG A 210 41.48 -7.22 -31.95
CA ARG A 210 42.57 -7.70 -32.82
C ARG A 210 41.97 -8.14 -34.16
N SER A 211 42.55 -7.61 -35.24
CA SER A 211 42.14 -7.86 -36.63
C SER A 211 42.44 -9.29 -37.11
N ALA A 212 41.70 -9.70 -38.14
CA ALA A 212 41.31 -11.05 -38.53
C ALA A 212 42.41 -11.99 -39.07
N ALA A 213 42.14 -13.30 -38.98
CA ALA A 213 42.62 -14.31 -39.93
C ALA A 213 41.42 -15.08 -40.52
N ARG A 214 41.48 -15.30 -41.84
CA ARG A 214 40.39 -15.74 -42.73
C ARG A 214 40.26 -17.27 -42.71
N MET A 215 39.07 -17.79 -42.36
CA MET A 215 38.69 -19.21 -42.55
C MET A 215 37.71 -19.38 -43.72
N PRO A 216 37.72 -20.53 -44.43
CA PRO A 216 36.79 -20.83 -45.52
C PRO A 216 35.40 -21.25 -45.00
N PRO A 217 34.33 -21.17 -45.82
CA PRO A 217 32.96 -21.30 -45.34
C PRO A 217 32.51 -22.78 -45.22
N PRO A 218 31.70 -23.15 -44.20
CA PRO A 218 30.94 -24.40 -44.19
C PRO A 218 29.57 -24.23 -44.91
N PRO A 219 28.89 -25.33 -45.30
CA PRO A 219 27.78 -25.30 -46.25
C PRO A 219 26.49 -24.74 -45.64
N ALA A 220 25.60 -24.29 -46.52
CA ALA A 220 24.32 -23.62 -46.23
C ALA A 220 23.47 -24.36 -45.17
N ALA A 221 23.59 -23.91 -43.91
CA ALA A 221 22.63 -24.19 -42.86
C ALA A 221 21.55 -23.12 -42.89
N ARG A 222 20.28 -23.56 -42.83
CA ARG A 222 19.07 -22.73 -42.86
C ARG A 222 19.23 -21.52 -41.95
N ILE A 223 19.03 -20.34 -42.51
CA ILE A 223 18.94 -19.06 -41.79
C ILE A 223 17.88 -19.22 -40.69
N PRO A 224 18.21 -19.15 -39.39
CA PRO A 224 17.21 -18.90 -38.37
C PRO A 224 16.69 -17.49 -38.62
N GLN A 225 15.42 -17.38 -38.98
CA GLN A 225 14.73 -16.10 -39.03
C GLN A 225 14.91 -15.38 -37.68
N PRO A 226 15.08 -14.05 -37.65
CA PRO A 226 15.06 -13.32 -36.39
C PRO A 226 13.75 -13.65 -35.68
N ILE A 227 13.88 -14.13 -34.44
CA ILE A 227 12.73 -14.25 -33.54
C ILE A 227 12.17 -12.83 -33.46
N PRO A 228 10.89 -12.59 -33.80
CA PRO A 228 10.31 -11.28 -33.57
C PRO A 228 10.50 -10.99 -32.09
N GLU A 229 11.19 -9.89 -31.78
CA GLU A 229 11.25 -9.37 -30.42
C GLU A 229 9.81 -9.29 -29.93
N THR A 230 9.42 -10.26 -29.09
CA THR A 230 8.12 -10.26 -28.45
C THR A 230 8.09 -9.03 -27.58
N THR A 231 7.41 -8.02 -28.10
CA THR A 231 6.88 -6.85 -27.43
C THR A 231 6.49 -7.25 -26.02
N VAL A 232 7.22 -6.70 -25.04
CA VAL A 232 6.92 -6.67 -23.60
C VAL A 232 6.21 -7.92 -23.10
N GLY A 233 6.98 -8.91 -22.62
CA GLY A 233 6.40 -10.12 -22.03
C GLY A 233 5.28 -9.79 -21.02
N PRO A 234 4.26 -10.65 -20.88
CA PRO A 234 3.07 -10.36 -20.08
C PRO A 234 3.40 -9.94 -18.64
N SER A 235 4.54 -10.38 -18.08
CA SER A 235 5.02 -9.97 -16.77
C SER A 235 5.50 -8.51 -16.70
N ILE A 236 6.13 -7.97 -17.75
CA ILE A 236 6.61 -6.58 -17.79
C ILE A 236 5.44 -5.64 -18.02
N ALA A 237 4.53 -5.96 -18.94
CA ALA A 237 3.32 -5.19 -19.16
C ALA A 237 2.42 -5.22 -17.91
N ALA A 238 2.29 -6.39 -17.27
CA ALA A 238 1.60 -6.51 -16.00
C ALA A 238 2.31 -5.75 -14.88
N ALA A 239 3.65 -5.73 -14.83
CA ALA A 239 4.40 -4.95 -13.85
C ALA A 239 4.27 -3.44 -14.07
N GLN A 240 4.33 -2.96 -15.32
CA GLN A 240 4.12 -1.56 -15.65
C GLN A 240 2.68 -1.11 -15.37
N ALA A 241 1.70 -1.96 -15.71
CA ALA A 241 0.30 -1.76 -15.34
C ALA A 241 0.10 -1.83 -13.82
N ALA A 242 0.83 -2.71 -13.12
CA ALA A 242 0.80 -2.84 -11.66
C ALA A 242 1.34 -1.59 -10.98
N ILE A 243 2.50 -1.08 -11.41
CA ILE A 243 3.02 0.18 -10.87
C ILE A 243 2.06 1.31 -11.22
N SER A 244 1.53 1.37 -12.45
CA SER A 244 0.61 2.45 -12.85
C SER A 244 -0.68 2.45 -12.04
N GLU A 245 -1.30 1.28 -11.86
CA GLU A 245 -2.53 1.09 -11.11
C GLU A 245 -2.29 1.22 -9.61
N ALA A 246 -1.25 0.59 -9.06
CA ALA A 246 -0.87 0.77 -7.66
C ALA A 246 -0.51 2.22 -7.37
N THR A 247 0.12 2.96 -8.29
CA THR A 247 0.46 4.38 -8.09
C THR A 247 -0.75 5.31 -8.30
N ARG A 248 -1.75 4.87 -9.08
CA ARG A 248 -3.07 5.53 -9.22
C ARG A 248 -3.95 5.31 -7.99
N VAL A 249 -3.94 4.10 -7.42
CA VAL A 249 -4.73 3.67 -6.26
C VAL A 249 -4.08 4.10 -4.94
N THR A 250 -2.76 4.05 -4.83
CA THR A 250 -2.07 4.45 -3.59
C THR A 250 -2.00 5.95 -3.43
N GLY A 251 -1.92 6.74 -4.52
CA GLY A 251 -2.00 8.21 -4.51
C GLY A 251 -1.54 8.84 -3.20
N THR A 252 -0.35 8.44 -2.72
CA THR A 252 0.00 8.29 -1.28
C THR A 252 -0.82 9.24 -0.42
N GLN A 253 -1.85 8.67 0.23
CA GLN A 253 -2.90 9.41 0.95
C GLN A 253 -2.30 10.63 1.66
N SER A 254 -2.57 11.77 1.04
CA SER A 254 -2.18 13.13 1.41
C SER A 254 -0.72 13.40 1.85
N PRO A 255 -0.06 14.45 1.32
CA PRO A 255 1.09 15.07 1.99
C PRO A 255 0.81 15.44 3.48
N ALA A 256 -0.47 15.53 3.87
CA ALA A 256 -0.88 15.87 5.24
C ALA A 256 -0.66 14.71 6.19
N ASP A 257 -0.77 13.46 5.75
CA ASP A 257 -0.56 12.30 6.62
C ASP A 257 0.92 11.91 6.70
N ALA A 258 1.76 12.41 5.78
CA ALA A 258 3.21 12.34 5.92
C ALA A 258 3.72 13.26 7.05
N GLY A 259 3.00 14.36 7.34
CA GLY A 259 3.30 15.30 8.44
C GLY A 259 2.37 15.20 9.66
N ALA A 260 1.18 14.58 9.57
CA ALA A 260 0.21 14.54 10.67
C ALA A 260 0.49 13.45 11.71
N SER A 261 1.37 12.49 11.43
CA SER A 261 1.92 11.64 12.49
C SER A 261 2.94 12.37 13.38
N PHE A 262 3.32 13.61 13.04
CA PHE A 262 4.25 14.43 13.81
C PHE A 262 3.61 15.51 14.70
N ALA A 263 2.29 15.77 14.64
CA ALA A 263 1.73 16.97 15.30
C ALA A 263 0.40 16.86 16.08
N ALA A 264 -0.36 15.76 16.10
CA ALA A 264 -1.69 15.81 16.72
C ALA A 264 -2.08 14.61 17.60
N ARG A 265 -1.50 14.56 18.79
CA ARG A 265 -2.24 14.16 20.00
C ARG A 265 -3.03 15.39 20.48
N THR A 266 -4.33 15.46 20.19
CA THR A 266 -5.39 15.99 21.09
C THR A 266 -6.76 16.01 20.41
N ILE A 267 -7.69 15.22 20.96
CA ILE A 267 -9.13 15.44 21.25
C ILE A 267 -9.65 16.82 20.79
N THR A 268 -10.70 17.00 19.96
CA THR A 268 -12.17 16.90 20.22
C THR A 268 -12.97 17.23 18.92
N PRO A 269 -14.29 16.97 18.83
CA PRO A 269 -15.07 16.86 17.57
C PRO A 269 -16.01 18.04 17.28
N GLU A 270 -16.39 18.27 16.01
CA GLU A 270 -17.48 19.20 15.69
C GLU A 270 -18.19 18.88 14.35
N VAL A 271 -19.42 18.36 14.50
CA VAL A 271 -20.70 18.73 13.85
C VAL A 271 -20.91 18.60 12.34
N ALA A 272 -22.00 17.89 12.04
CA ALA A 272 -22.58 17.66 10.73
C ALA A 272 -23.61 18.72 10.35
N THR A 273 -23.68 19.06 9.06
CA THR A 273 -24.87 19.64 8.42
C THR A 273 -25.27 18.80 7.22
N THR A 274 -26.55 18.47 7.16
CA THR A 274 -27.20 17.63 6.15
C THR A 274 -27.73 18.47 4.98
N PRO A 275 -27.89 17.86 3.79
CA PRO A 275 -29.02 18.23 2.93
C PRO A 275 -29.92 17.04 2.57
N VAL A 276 -31.19 17.38 2.42
CA VAL A 276 -32.39 16.57 2.21
C VAL A 276 -32.40 15.89 0.83
N ARG A 277 -32.94 14.67 0.75
CA ARG A 277 -33.27 13.94 -0.49
C ARG A 277 -34.81 13.82 -0.63
N PRO A 278 -35.38 13.92 -1.85
CA PRO A 278 -36.79 13.58 -2.09
C PRO A 278 -37.02 12.06 -2.29
N LYS A 279 -38.22 11.63 -1.88
CA LYS A 279 -38.74 10.26 -1.73
C LYS A 279 -39.16 9.61 -3.08
N PRO A 280 -39.02 8.28 -3.28
CA PRO A 280 -39.72 7.56 -4.34
C PRO A 280 -40.88 6.67 -3.82
N SER A 281 -41.85 6.42 -4.71
CA SER A 281 -43.01 5.50 -4.55
C SER A 281 -42.70 4.06 -4.99
N PRO A 282 -43.53 3.06 -4.63
CA PRO A 282 -43.10 1.67 -4.41
C PRO A 282 -43.61 0.64 -5.45
N ALA A 283 -42.97 -0.53 -5.48
CA ALA A 283 -43.52 -1.78 -6.03
C ALA A 283 -43.08 -2.95 -5.10
N THR A 284 -43.99 -3.56 -4.33
CA THR A 284 -44.87 -4.73 -4.64
C THR A 284 -44.18 -6.08 -4.43
N GLN A 285 -44.57 -6.75 -3.35
CA GLN A 285 -44.31 -8.17 -3.04
C GLN A 285 -45.28 -9.09 -3.80
N PRO A 286 -44.96 -10.40 -3.86
CA PRO A 286 -46.01 -11.39 -3.57
C PRO A 286 -45.64 -12.39 -2.45
N SER A 287 -46.72 -12.87 -1.82
CA SER A 287 -46.87 -13.73 -0.63
C SER A 287 -46.86 -15.25 -0.93
N PRO A 288 -46.92 -16.13 0.10
CA PRO A 288 -46.36 -17.49 0.14
C PRO A 288 -47.40 -18.63 0.28
N ALA A 289 -46.92 -19.90 0.41
CA ALA A 289 -47.38 -20.98 1.33
C ALA A 289 -46.96 -22.39 0.82
N PRO A 290 -47.11 -23.51 1.59
CA PRO A 290 -47.16 -23.70 3.05
C PRO A 290 -46.22 -24.83 3.58
N ALA A 291 -46.22 -24.98 4.92
CA ALA A 291 -45.50 -25.98 5.71
C ALA A 291 -46.23 -27.32 5.87
N SER A 292 -45.49 -28.38 6.24
CA SER A 292 -46.01 -29.56 6.96
C SER A 292 -45.05 -30.02 8.06
N SER A 293 -45.55 -30.02 9.30
CA SER A 293 -45.10 -30.72 10.52
C SER A 293 -45.33 -32.25 10.39
N ALA A 294 -44.83 -33.18 11.21
CA ALA A 294 -44.47 -33.20 12.64
C ALA A 294 -43.63 -34.45 13.02
N SER A 295 -42.82 -34.38 14.09
CA SER A 295 -42.78 -35.32 15.24
C SER A 295 -41.60 -35.02 16.19
N ALA A 296 -41.86 -35.04 17.49
CA ALA A 296 -40.92 -34.85 18.63
C ALA A 296 -40.88 -36.15 19.48
N PRO A 297 -40.15 -36.28 20.61
CA PRO A 297 -39.12 -35.42 21.22
C PRO A 297 -37.83 -36.17 21.62
N VAL A 298 -36.69 -35.47 21.69
CA VAL A 298 -35.56 -35.89 22.54
C VAL A 298 -35.12 -34.66 23.33
N VAL A 299 -35.24 -34.76 24.65
CA VAL A 299 -34.79 -33.74 25.61
C VAL A 299 -33.27 -33.80 25.70
N ALA A 300 -32.57 -32.75 25.28
CA ALA A 300 -31.22 -32.43 25.72
C ALA A 300 -30.90 -30.95 25.44
N VAL A 301 -30.86 -30.19 26.55
CA VAL A 301 -30.23 -28.88 26.72
C VAL A 301 -30.84 -27.72 25.91
N GLU A 302 -31.67 -26.92 26.59
CA GLU A 302 -31.99 -25.56 26.17
C GLU A 302 -30.68 -24.83 25.83
N PRO A 303 -30.48 -24.30 24.60
CA PRO A 303 -29.53 -23.23 24.44
C PRO A 303 -30.07 -22.05 25.24
N ALA A 304 -29.27 -21.63 26.22
CA ALA A 304 -29.48 -20.46 27.04
C ALA A 304 -30.23 -19.37 26.26
N VAL A 305 -31.34 -18.94 26.84
CA VAL A 305 -32.14 -17.77 26.46
C VAL A 305 -31.27 -16.79 25.70
N ARG A 306 -31.56 -16.61 24.41
CA ARG A 306 -30.94 -15.57 23.58
C ARG A 306 -31.08 -14.27 24.35
N ALA A 307 -29.97 -13.79 24.92
CA ALA A 307 -29.98 -12.57 25.67
C ALA A 307 -30.36 -11.48 24.65
N ALA A 308 -31.61 -11.03 24.65
CA ALA A 308 -32.11 -9.99 23.77
C ALA A 308 -31.98 -8.64 24.49
N GLY A 309 -30.82 -8.43 25.11
CA GLY A 309 -30.54 -7.21 25.83
C GLY A 309 -30.34 -6.04 24.86
N PRO A 310 -30.75 -4.81 25.23
CA PRO A 310 -30.71 -3.66 24.34
C PRO A 310 -29.29 -3.14 24.12
N TRP A 311 -28.27 -3.72 24.75
CA TRP A 311 -26.89 -3.27 24.61
C TRP A 311 -26.14 -4.09 23.58
N LYS A 312 -25.24 -3.42 22.87
CA LYS A 312 -24.45 -3.94 21.77
C LYS A 312 -23.00 -3.49 21.91
N VAL A 313 -22.08 -4.29 21.39
CA VAL A 313 -20.66 -3.95 21.29
C VAL A 313 -20.33 -3.80 19.81
N GLN A 314 -20.05 -2.58 19.36
CA GLN A 314 -19.55 -2.34 18.01
C GLN A 314 -18.08 -2.76 17.92
N LEU A 315 -17.80 -3.71 17.04
CA LEU A 315 -16.49 -4.32 16.82
C LEU A 315 -15.71 -3.62 15.70
N GLY A 316 -16.41 -2.92 14.80
CA GLY A 316 -15.77 -2.16 13.72
C GLY A 316 -16.78 -1.52 12.77
N ALA A 317 -16.28 -0.69 11.86
CA ALA A 317 -17.03 -0.11 10.75
C ALA A 317 -16.22 -0.28 9.46
N PHE A 318 -16.84 -0.89 8.45
CA PHE A 318 -16.14 -1.35 7.25
C PHE A 318 -16.75 -0.73 6.00
N SER A 319 -15.92 -0.23 5.09
CA SER A 319 -16.38 0.23 3.76
C SER A 319 -16.78 -0.94 2.84
N VAL A 320 -16.27 -2.14 3.13
CA VAL A 320 -16.57 -3.38 2.42
C VAL A 320 -17.26 -4.36 3.38
N PRO A 321 -18.54 -4.72 3.16
CA PRO A 321 -19.29 -5.60 4.07
C PRO A 321 -18.64 -6.96 4.31
N ALA A 322 -17.92 -7.51 3.33
CA ALA A 322 -17.22 -8.79 3.46
C ALA A 322 -16.16 -8.79 4.58
N ASN A 323 -15.49 -7.67 4.83
CA ASN A 323 -14.48 -7.57 5.90
C ASN A 323 -15.13 -7.62 7.29
N ALA A 324 -16.37 -7.12 7.42
CA ALA A 324 -17.14 -7.24 8.65
C ALA A 324 -17.50 -8.71 8.95
N GLU A 325 -17.83 -9.47 7.90
CA GLU A 325 -18.10 -10.91 8.02
C GLU A 325 -16.86 -11.69 8.43
N THR A 326 -15.71 -11.43 7.81
CA THR A 326 -14.44 -12.06 8.18
C THR A 326 -14.08 -11.77 9.64
N LEU A 327 -14.22 -10.52 10.10
CA LEU A 327 -13.95 -10.19 11.51
C LEU A 327 -14.91 -10.92 12.45
N TRP A 328 -16.20 -11.01 12.10
CA TRP A 328 -17.14 -11.77 12.91
C TRP A 328 -16.76 -13.24 13.02
N SER A 329 -16.40 -13.89 11.91
CA SER A 329 -15.97 -15.31 11.94
C SER A 329 -14.78 -15.56 12.85
N LEU A 330 -13.84 -14.61 12.94
CA LEU A 330 -12.68 -14.70 13.82
C LEU A 330 -13.04 -14.50 15.30
N LEU A 331 -13.97 -13.59 15.59
CA LEU A 331 -14.31 -13.21 16.97
C LEU A 331 -15.46 -14.03 17.57
N ALA A 332 -16.35 -14.59 16.76
CA ALA A 332 -17.55 -15.29 17.23
C ALA A 332 -17.25 -16.55 18.06
N GLN A 333 -16.04 -17.11 17.92
CA GLN A 333 -15.59 -18.26 18.71
C GLN A 333 -14.95 -17.87 20.04
N ARG A 334 -14.74 -16.58 20.30
CA ARG A 334 -14.16 -16.10 21.56
C ARG A 334 -15.21 -16.17 22.67
N SER A 335 -14.76 -16.55 23.86
CA SER A 335 -15.61 -16.64 25.05
C SER A 335 -16.28 -15.31 25.43
N GLU A 336 -15.64 -14.20 25.09
CA GLU A 336 -16.05 -12.82 25.34
C GLU A 336 -17.31 -12.44 24.56
N LEU A 337 -17.60 -13.14 23.47
CA LEU A 337 -18.78 -12.95 22.62
C LEU A 337 -19.72 -14.16 22.65
N ALA A 338 -19.53 -15.10 23.58
CA ALA A 338 -20.37 -16.27 23.70
C ALA A 338 -21.84 -15.89 23.90
N GLY A 339 -22.72 -16.36 23.01
CA GLY A 339 -24.15 -16.04 23.02
C GLY A 339 -24.52 -14.68 22.42
N ALA A 340 -23.55 -13.88 21.96
CA ALA A 340 -23.84 -12.63 21.26
C ALA A 340 -24.28 -12.88 19.81
N SER A 341 -25.18 -12.04 19.33
CA SER A 341 -25.71 -12.09 17.96
C SER A 341 -24.96 -11.14 17.03
N LYS A 342 -24.68 -11.60 15.79
CA LYS A 342 -24.10 -10.75 14.76
C LYS A 342 -25.13 -9.75 14.27
N LEU A 343 -24.77 -8.47 14.27
CA LEU A 343 -25.57 -7.40 13.70
C LEU A 343 -24.71 -6.60 12.71
N LEU A 344 -25.13 -6.56 11.45
CA LEU A 344 -24.55 -5.69 10.43
C LEU A 344 -25.49 -4.50 10.23
N VAL A 345 -25.06 -3.33 10.69
CA VAL A 345 -25.87 -2.11 10.65
C VAL A 345 -25.31 -1.17 9.58
N PRO A 346 -26.04 -0.89 8.49
CA PRO A 346 -25.64 0.12 7.51
C PRO A 346 -25.51 1.50 8.17
N ALA A 347 -24.40 2.19 7.90
CA ALA A 347 -24.08 3.53 8.42
C ALA A 347 -23.45 4.38 7.30
N GLY A 348 -24.29 4.96 6.45
CA GLY A 348 -23.84 5.70 5.27
C GLY A 348 -23.13 4.78 4.27
N ARG A 349 -21.86 5.06 3.96
CA ARG A 349 -21.01 4.22 3.09
C ARG A 349 -20.32 3.07 3.83
N LEU A 350 -20.54 2.92 5.13
CA LEU A 350 -19.91 1.92 5.97
C LEU A 350 -20.94 0.92 6.50
N THR A 351 -20.50 -0.29 6.82
CA THR A 351 -21.24 -1.31 7.54
C THR A 351 -20.63 -1.46 8.93
N LYS A 352 -21.40 -1.15 9.97
CA LYS A 352 -21.00 -1.35 11.37
C LYS A 352 -21.23 -2.81 11.75
N LEU A 353 -20.19 -3.49 12.20
CA LEU A 353 -20.29 -4.79 12.83
C LEU A 353 -20.55 -4.60 14.32
N GLN A 354 -21.63 -5.18 14.82
CA GLN A 354 -22.02 -5.14 16.22
C GLN A 354 -22.32 -6.55 16.75
N ALA A 355 -21.82 -6.85 17.95
CA ALA A 355 -22.26 -7.98 18.75
C ALA A 355 -23.44 -7.52 19.61
N GLY A 356 -24.62 -8.08 19.41
CA GLY A 356 -25.83 -7.73 20.14
C GLY A 356 -26.22 -8.75 21.18
N GLY A 357 -27.02 -8.31 22.16
CA GLY A 357 -27.67 -9.20 23.11
C GLY A 357 -27.26 -9.02 24.56
N PHE A 358 -26.50 -7.98 24.89
CA PHE A 358 -26.05 -7.77 26.26
C PHE A 358 -27.18 -7.20 27.13
N ALA A 359 -27.50 -7.90 28.23
CA ALA A 359 -28.62 -7.55 29.13
C ALA A 359 -28.46 -6.18 29.80
N SER A 360 -27.23 -5.70 29.97
CA SER A 360 -26.93 -4.41 30.61
C SER A 360 -25.72 -3.75 29.96
N ARG A 361 -25.59 -2.43 30.17
CA ARG A 361 -24.39 -1.66 29.76
C ARG A 361 -23.13 -2.27 30.34
N LYS A 362 -23.18 -2.70 31.60
CA LYS A 362 -22.06 -3.31 32.30
C LYS A 362 -21.63 -4.61 31.62
N ALA A 363 -22.57 -5.49 31.27
CA ALA A 363 -22.25 -6.72 30.55
C ALA A 363 -21.58 -6.45 29.18
N ALA A 364 -22.10 -5.47 28.43
CA ALA A 364 -21.48 -5.05 27.16
C ALA A 364 -20.08 -4.43 27.36
N GLN A 365 -19.89 -3.66 28.43
CA GLN A 365 -18.60 -3.04 28.76
C GLN A 365 -17.57 -4.06 29.21
N ASP A 366 -17.96 -5.03 30.03
CA ASP A 366 -17.08 -6.11 30.48
C ASP A 366 -16.61 -6.94 29.27
N ALA A 367 -17.51 -7.29 28.36
CA ALA A 367 -17.17 -7.97 27.11
C ALA A 367 -16.23 -7.13 26.22
N CYS A 368 -16.49 -5.82 26.09
CA CYS A 368 -15.62 -4.94 25.31
C CYS A 368 -14.23 -4.78 25.95
N ASN A 369 -14.14 -4.70 27.28
CA ASN A 369 -12.85 -4.61 27.97
C ASN A 369 -12.02 -5.88 27.77
N ALA A 370 -12.66 -7.06 27.84
CA ALA A 370 -11.99 -8.33 27.60
C ALA A 370 -11.47 -8.43 26.14
N LEU A 371 -12.27 -7.98 25.17
CA LEU A 371 -11.84 -7.89 23.77
C LEU A 371 -10.62 -6.97 23.59
N LYS A 372 -10.60 -5.81 24.27
CA LYS A 372 -9.47 -4.87 24.23
C LYS A 372 -8.19 -5.47 24.83
N GLN A 373 -8.30 -6.26 25.89
CA GLN A 373 -7.16 -7.00 26.45
C GLN A 373 -6.60 -8.02 25.45
N GLY A 374 -7.48 -8.62 24.63
CA GLY A 374 -7.11 -9.48 23.50
C GLY A 374 -6.78 -8.74 22.20
N GLY A 375 -6.52 -7.43 22.25
CA GLY A 375 -6.10 -6.60 21.12
C GLY A 375 -7.21 -6.17 20.15
N GLN A 376 -8.49 -6.42 20.48
CA GLN A 376 -9.63 -6.05 19.65
C GLN A 376 -10.31 -4.78 20.17
N ASP A 377 -10.25 -3.71 19.38
CA ASP A 377 -10.98 -2.49 19.69
C ASP A 377 -12.49 -2.65 19.56
N CYS A 378 -13.22 -1.94 20.41
CA CYS A 378 -14.67 -1.97 20.46
C CYS A 378 -15.26 -0.76 21.17
N LEU A 379 -16.56 -0.54 20.92
CA LEU A 379 -17.37 0.52 21.52
C LEU A 379 -18.71 -0.05 22.01
N VAL A 380 -19.11 0.26 23.25
CA VAL A 380 -20.44 -0.09 23.77
C VAL A 380 -21.49 0.89 23.26
N THR A 381 -22.58 0.35 22.74
CA THR A 381 -23.72 1.08 22.16
C THR A 381 -25.04 0.46 22.61
N ARG A 382 -26.16 1.15 22.40
CA ARG A 382 -27.52 0.66 22.70
C ARG A 382 -28.28 0.54 21.39
#